data_AF-A0A972MZY6-F1
#
_entry.id   AF-A0A972MZY6-F1
#
_cell.length_a   1.000
_cell.length_b   1.000
_cell.length_c   1.000
_cell.angle_alpha   90.00
_cell.angle_beta   90.00
_cell.angle_gamma   90.00
#
_symmetry.space_group_name_H-M   'P 1'
#
loop_
_entity.id
_entity.type
_entity.pdbx_description
1 polymer ?
#
loop_
_entity_poly.entity_id
_entity_poly.type
_entity_poly.pdbx_seq_one_letter_code
_entity_poly.pdbx_strand_id
1 'polypeptide(L)'
;MMIPLLLGINDVVREPKVPENLQIIVEDSVRILQDTFAVFNLLPILPEGMSYDEFKYLQIRIDYWDRAWSMMLPGYMHFITYDPLGGTASAIVRFLGFALMGYSMYFGLPRAVEDLDAGTLKLNAAVFGAGMFLNFAGWVYDVVHAEHRLRDIQMRVMYRYRRTYPHEGR
;
A
#
# COMPACT_ATOMS: atom_id res chain seq x y z
N MET A 1 -42.30 34.14 -55.90
CA MET A 1 -41.09 34.56 -55.14
C MET A 1 -40.17 33.36 -55.03
N MET A 2 -38.86 33.59 -55.07
CA MET A 2 -37.76 32.72 -55.54
C MET A 2 -37.54 31.34 -54.87
N ILE A 3 -36.95 30.48 -55.72
CA ILE A 3 -36.27 29.18 -55.58
C ILE A 3 -35.34 29.02 -54.34
N PRO A 4 -35.27 27.84 -53.69
CA PRO A 4 -34.13 27.43 -52.88
C PRO A 4 -33.09 26.68 -53.73
N LEU A 5 -31.86 27.22 -53.77
CA LEU A 5 -30.72 26.65 -54.50
C LEU A 5 -29.83 25.84 -53.53
N LEU A 6 -29.91 24.51 -53.68
CA LEU A 6 -28.84 23.50 -53.68
C LEU A 6 -27.51 23.71 -52.89
N LEU A 7 -27.17 22.63 -52.17
CA LEU A 7 -25.87 21.92 -52.08
C LEU A 7 -24.80 22.38 -51.08
N GLY A 8 -24.48 21.44 -50.18
CA GLY A 8 -23.15 20.83 -50.21
C GLY A 8 -22.10 21.42 -49.29
N ILE A 9 -22.17 21.13 -47.99
CA ILE A 9 -20.98 21.07 -47.13
C ILE A 9 -21.12 19.84 -46.23
N ASN A 10 -20.91 18.69 -46.86
CA ASN A 10 -20.75 17.41 -46.17
C ASN A 10 -19.37 16.84 -46.51
N ASP A 11 -18.35 17.70 -46.57
CA ASP A 11 -16.99 17.30 -46.89
C ASP A 11 -15.97 18.22 -46.22
N VAL A 12 -14.85 17.59 -45.83
CA VAL A 12 -13.59 18.17 -45.34
C VAL A 12 -13.48 18.34 -43.81
N VAL A 13 -13.63 17.25 -43.07
CA VAL A 13 -12.54 16.86 -42.16
C VAL A 13 -11.77 15.77 -42.88
N ARG A 14 -10.88 16.16 -43.79
CA ARG A 14 -9.87 15.23 -44.29
C ARG A 14 -8.99 14.93 -43.09
N GLU A 15 -9.05 13.70 -42.59
CA GLU A 15 -7.98 13.18 -41.74
C GLU A 15 -6.66 13.54 -42.44
N PRO A 16 -5.73 14.22 -41.74
CA PRO A 16 -4.46 14.56 -42.33
C PRO A 16 -3.84 13.24 -42.79
N LYS A 17 -3.73 13.03 -44.11
CA LYS A 17 -2.99 11.91 -44.68
C LYS A 17 -1.56 12.10 -44.22
N VAL A 18 -1.20 11.42 -43.14
CA VAL A 18 0.17 11.35 -42.64
C VAL A 18 0.98 10.79 -43.80
N PRO A 19 1.98 11.53 -44.30
CA PRO A 19 2.84 11.04 -45.36
C PRO A 19 3.39 9.66 -44.99
N GLU A 20 3.41 8.71 -45.92
CA GLU A 20 3.76 7.31 -45.68
C GLU A 20 5.17 7.18 -45.03
N ASN A 21 6.08 8.09 -45.38
CA ASN A 21 7.40 8.21 -44.75
C ASN A 21 7.34 8.65 -43.27
N LEU A 22 6.35 9.44 -42.87
CA LEU A 22 6.12 9.83 -41.47
C LEU A 22 5.46 8.71 -40.67
N GLN A 23 4.60 7.89 -41.29
CA GLN A 23 4.06 6.69 -40.65
C GLN A 23 5.17 5.68 -40.36
N ILE A 24 6.06 5.43 -41.32
CA ILE A 24 7.23 4.55 -41.14
C ILE A 24 8.14 5.05 -40.02
N ILE A 25 8.42 6.36 -39.96
CA ILE A 25 9.24 6.94 -38.88
C ILE A 25 8.57 6.78 -37.51
N VAL A 26 7.25 6.96 -37.43
CA VAL A 26 6.50 6.78 -36.17
C VAL A 26 6.48 5.32 -35.75
N GLU A 27 6.22 4.39 -36.67
CA GLU A 27 6.21 2.95 -36.38
C GLU A 27 7.61 2.44 -35.97
N ASP A 28 8.66 2.85 -36.68
CA ASP A 28 10.04 2.52 -36.30
C ASP A 28 10.42 3.16 -34.97
N SER A 29 9.96 4.39 -34.67
CA SER A 29 10.22 5.03 -33.38
C SER A 29 9.48 4.35 -32.22
N VAL A 30 8.24 3.91 -32.45
CA VAL A 30 7.47 3.13 -31.46
C VAL A 30 8.11 1.75 -31.25
N ARG A 31 8.57 1.09 -32.32
CA ARG A 31 9.30 -0.18 -32.22
C ARG A 31 10.63 0.01 -31.49
N ILE A 32 11.41 1.04 -31.83
CA ILE A 32 12.66 1.37 -31.14
C ILE A 32 12.39 1.67 -29.68
N LEU A 33 11.32 2.39 -29.32
CA LEU A 33 10.96 2.63 -27.93
C LEU A 33 10.58 1.32 -27.22
N GLN A 34 9.77 0.47 -27.82
CA GLN A 34 9.39 -0.84 -27.26
C GLN A 34 10.60 -1.76 -27.08
N ASP A 35 11.47 -1.84 -28.08
CA ASP A 35 12.72 -2.60 -28.04
C ASP A 35 13.70 -2.00 -27.02
N THR A 36 13.74 -0.68 -26.90
CA THR A 36 14.52 0.03 -25.88
C THR A 36 13.99 -0.30 -24.49
N PHE A 37 12.67 -0.26 -24.26
CA PHE A 37 12.08 -0.65 -22.97
C PHE A 37 12.32 -2.13 -22.64
N ALA A 38 12.33 -3.01 -23.64
CA ALA A 38 12.67 -4.42 -23.49
C ALA A 38 14.18 -4.66 -23.20
N VAL A 39 15.07 -3.96 -23.91
CA VAL A 39 16.53 -4.03 -23.75
C VAL A 39 16.98 -3.42 -22.42
N PHE A 40 16.33 -2.35 -21.97
CA PHE A 40 16.67 -1.69 -20.71
C PHE A 40 16.05 -2.37 -19.47
N ASN A 41 15.29 -3.47 -19.60
CA ASN A 41 14.67 -4.16 -18.45
C ASN A 41 13.90 -3.22 -17.51
N LEU A 42 13.41 -2.07 -18.03
CA LEU A 42 12.75 -1.04 -17.22
C LEU A 42 11.34 -1.47 -16.82
N LEU A 43 10.78 -2.44 -17.54
CA LEU A 43 9.65 -3.23 -17.10
C LEU A 43 10.20 -4.59 -16.67
N PRO A 44 10.09 -4.96 -15.38
CA PRO A 44 10.36 -6.34 -14.99
C PRO A 44 9.40 -7.21 -15.80
N ILE A 45 9.96 -8.09 -16.65
CA ILE A 45 9.19 -9.05 -17.43
C ILE A 45 8.43 -9.90 -16.41
N LEU A 46 7.16 -9.56 -16.21
CA LEU A 46 6.27 -10.31 -15.35
C LEU A 46 6.10 -11.70 -15.97
N PRO A 47 6.24 -12.79 -15.20
CA PRO A 47 5.85 -14.11 -15.69
C PRO A 47 4.45 -14.04 -16.30
N GLU A 48 4.22 -14.67 -17.45
CA GLU A 48 2.92 -14.58 -18.09
C GLU A 48 1.85 -15.13 -17.13
N GLY A 49 0.74 -14.40 -17.03
CA GLY A 49 -0.33 -14.68 -16.08
C GLY A 49 -0.17 -14.03 -14.70
N MET A 50 0.98 -13.42 -14.37
CA MET A 50 1.16 -12.65 -13.14
C MET A 50 0.35 -11.36 -13.16
N SER A 51 -0.54 -11.21 -12.18
CA SER A 51 -1.27 -9.95 -12.04
C SER A 51 -0.38 -8.85 -11.45
N TYR A 52 -0.72 -7.60 -11.76
CA TYR A 52 -0.01 -6.46 -11.19
C TYR A 52 -0.04 -6.44 -9.65
N ASP A 53 -1.14 -6.87 -9.05
CA ASP A 53 -1.26 -6.96 -7.58
C ASP A 53 -0.30 -7.99 -7.00
N GLU A 54 -0.18 -9.16 -7.63
CA GLU A 54 0.78 -10.19 -7.20
C GLU A 54 2.22 -9.69 -7.29
N PHE A 55 2.56 -9.01 -8.39
CA PHE A 55 3.86 -8.39 -8.56
C PHE A 55 4.16 -7.34 -7.49
N LYS A 56 3.18 -6.49 -7.19
CA LYS A 56 3.27 -5.45 -6.17
C LYS A 56 3.64 -6.04 -4.81
N TYR A 57 3.01 -7.14 -4.39
CA TYR A 57 3.33 -7.81 -3.12
C TYR A 57 4.76 -8.37 -3.09
N LEU A 58 5.30 -8.85 -4.22
CA LEU A 58 6.68 -9.34 -4.29
C LEU A 58 7.72 -8.22 -4.15
N GLN A 59 7.37 -6.99 -4.53
CA GLN A 59 8.27 -5.84 -4.41
C GLN A 59 8.34 -5.24 -3.01
N ILE A 60 7.36 -5.51 -2.15
CA ILE A 60 7.34 -4.98 -0.78
C ILE A 60 8.50 -5.59 0.01
N ARG A 61 9.34 -4.71 0.56
CA ARG A 61 10.39 -5.05 1.51
C ARG A 61 10.14 -4.27 2.78
N ILE A 62 9.96 -4.99 3.88
CA ILE A 62 9.86 -4.40 5.20
C ILE A 62 11.27 -4.21 5.73
N ASP A 63 11.67 -2.96 5.94
CA ASP A 63 12.96 -2.61 6.48
C ASP A 63 12.89 -2.18 7.96
N TYR A 64 14.05 -1.80 8.49
CA TYR A 64 14.15 -1.32 9.87
C TYR A 64 13.39 0.00 10.10
N TRP A 65 13.37 0.88 9.10
CA TRP A 65 12.70 2.17 9.18
C TRP A 65 11.18 2.02 9.16
N ASP A 66 10.64 1.07 8.40
CA ASP A 66 9.21 0.76 8.39
C ASP A 66 8.74 0.34 9.80
N ARG A 67 9.54 -0.52 10.46
CA ARG A 67 9.28 -0.94 11.83
C ARG A 67 9.35 0.23 12.81
N ALA A 68 10.33 1.13 12.64
CA ALA A 68 10.43 2.34 13.47
C ALA A 68 9.23 3.27 13.25
N TRP A 69 8.82 3.50 12.00
CA TRP A 69 7.64 4.31 11.66
C TRP A 69 6.35 3.71 12.22
N SER A 70 6.24 2.38 12.23
CA SER A 70 5.10 1.72 12.85
C SER A 70 4.98 1.95 14.34
N MET A 71 6.06 2.31 15.05
CA MET A 71 5.95 2.74 16.44
C MET A 71 5.24 4.07 16.58
N MET A 72 5.35 4.97 15.59
CA MET A 72 4.72 6.29 15.63
C MET A 72 3.33 6.30 14.99
N LEU A 73 3.14 5.52 13.94
CA LEU A 73 1.93 5.49 13.13
C LEU A 73 1.19 4.16 13.34
N PRO A 74 0.07 4.14 14.11
CA PRO A 74 -0.69 2.92 14.34
C PRO A 74 -1.21 2.30 13.03
N GLY A 75 -0.92 1.01 12.83
CA GLY A 75 -1.37 0.26 11.66
C GLY A 75 -0.48 0.44 10.42
N TYR A 76 0.62 1.19 10.52
CA TYR A 76 1.51 1.51 9.39
C TYR A 76 1.94 0.26 8.63
N MET A 77 2.36 -0.79 9.34
CA MET A 77 2.84 -2.03 8.73
C MET A 77 1.77 -2.68 7.88
N HIS A 78 0.55 -2.76 8.41
CA HIS A 78 -0.57 -3.28 7.66
C HIS A 78 -0.94 -2.44 6.45
N PHE A 79 -0.83 -1.11 6.52
CA PHE A 79 -1.12 -0.24 5.38
C PHE A 79 -0.09 -0.39 4.25
N ILE A 80 1.20 -0.48 4.57
CA ILE A 80 2.23 -0.72 3.53
C ILE A 80 2.11 -2.12 2.91
N THR A 81 1.58 -3.09 3.65
CA THR A 81 1.29 -4.44 3.15
C THR A 81 -0.13 -4.62 2.59
N TYR A 82 -0.84 -3.52 2.29
CA TYR A 82 -2.19 -3.54 1.69
C TYR A 82 -3.24 -4.36 2.48
N ASP A 83 -3.15 -4.36 3.82
CA ASP A 83 -4.12 -5.00 4.72
C ASP A 83 -4.87 -3.95 5.57
N PRO A 84 -5.84 -3.21 5.01
CA PRO A 84 -6.51 -2.11 5.70
C PRO A 84 -7.30 -2.56 6.94
N LEU A 85 -7.78 -3.81 6.96
CA LEU A 85 -8.51 -4.36 8.11
C LEU A 85 -7.59 -4.58 9.30
N GLY A 86 -6.44 -5.21 9.09
CA GLY A 86 -5.44 -5.39 10.14
C GLY A 86 -4.87 -4.06 10.64
N GLY A 87 -4.69 -3.08 9.73
CA GLY A 87 -4.24 -1.73 10.07
C GLY A 87 -5.24 -0.98 10.94
N THR A 88 -6.53 -1.06 10.58
CA THR A 88 -7.62 -0.45 11.37
C THR A 88 -7.75 -1.11 12.75
N ALA A 89 -7.66 -2.44 12.82
CA ALA A 89 -7.69 -3.17 14.08
C ALA A 89 -6.53 -2.75 15.00
N SER A 90 -5.31 -2.67 14.48
CA SER A 90 -4.15 -2.18 15.22
C SER A 90 -4.33 -0.73 15.67
N ALA A 91 -4.81 0.15 14.78
CA ALA A 91 -5.05 1.55 15.08
C ALA A 91 -6.06 1.74 16.23
N ILE A 92 -7.15 0.96 16.25
CA ILE A 92 -8.15 1.00 17.33
C ILE A 92 -7.53 0.57 18.66
N VAL A 93 -6.79 -0.54 18.69
CA VAL A 93 -6.16 -1.04 19.93
C VAL A 93 -5.19 0.00 20.49
N ARG A 94 -4.39 0.62 19.63
CA ARG A 94 -3.42 1.64 20.03
C ARG A 94 -4.09 2.94 20.46
N PHE A 95 -5.16 3.34 19.77
CA PHE A 95 -5.98 4.48 20.18
C PHE A 95 -6.56 4.27 21.59
N LEU A 96 -7.10 3.09 21.89
CA LEU A 96 -7.55 2.75 23.24
C LEU A 96 -6.40 2.80 24.26
N GLY A 97 -5.22 2.30 23.90
CA GLY A 97 -4.02 2.40 24.72
C GLY A 97 -3.67 3.85 25.07
N PHE A 98 -3.65 4.74 24.06
CA PHE A 98 -3.39 6.16 24.26
C PHE A 98 -4.50 6.85 25.06
N ALA A 99 -5.75 6.47 24.84
CA ALA A 99 -6.88 7.01 25.60
C ALA A 99 -6.78 6.67 27.09
N LEU A 100 -6.40 5.43 27.44
CA LEU A 100 -6.18 5.03 28.84
C LEU A 100 -5.00 5.77 29.47
N MET A 101 -3.88 5.89 28.76
CA MET A 101 -2.73 6.65 29.23
C MET A 101 -3.08 8.14 29.44
N GLY A 102 -3.75 8.75 28.45
CA GLY A 102 -4.18 10.14 28.51
C GLY A 102 -5.18 10.39 29.63
N TYR A 103 -6.16 9.50 29.81
CA TYR A 103 -7.11 9.57 30.92
C TYR A 103 -6.39 9.50 32.27
N SER A 104 -5.45 8.57 32.41
CA SER A 104 -4.67 8.42 33.62
C SER A 104 -3.81 9.66 33.93
N MET A 105 -3.19 10.27 32.93
CA MET A 105 -2.38 11.46 33.13
C MET A 105 -3.22 12.72 33.40
N TYR A 106 -4.34 12.90 32.68
CA TYR A 106 -5.09 14.15 32.71
C TYR A 106 -6.15 14.20 33.81
N PHE A 107 -6.78 13.07 34.15
CA PHE A 107 -7.85 13.01 35.15
C PHE A 107 -7.47 12.17 36.36
N GLY A 108 -6.83 11.02 36.15
CA GLY A 108 -6.56 10.06 37.23
C GLY A 108 -5.44 10.51 38.17
N LEU A 109 -4.32 11.01 37.63
CA LEU A 109 -3.17 11.44 38.42
C LEU A 109 -3.47 12.67 39.28
N PRO A 110 -4.11 13.74 38.77
CA PRO A 110 -4.47 14.89 39.61
C PRO A 110 -5.38 14.49 40.79
N ARG A 111 -6.42 13.69 40.54
CA ARG A 111 -7.30 13.16 41.61
C ARG A 111 -6.54 12.35 42.65
N ALA A 112 -5.68 11.44 42.21
CA ALA A 112 -4.89 10.61 43.12
C ALA A 112 -3.96 11.43 44.02
N VAL A 113 -3.45 12.56 43.51
CA VAL A 113 -2.58 13.48 44.27
C VAL A 113 -3.41 14.33 45.23
N GLU A 114 -4.56 14.84 44.80
CA GLU A 114 -5.47 15.64 45.62
C GLU A 114 -6.00 14.85 46.83
N ASP A 115 -6.42 13.61 46.60
CA ASP A 115 -7.00 12.77 47.65
C ASP A 115 -5.95 12.14 48.59
N LEU A 116 -4.66 12.23 48.24
CA LEU A 116 -3.52 11.58 48.93
C LEU A 116 -3.75 10.08 49.22
N ASP A 117 -4.62 9.44 48.43
CA ASP A 117 -5.03 8.05 48.63
C ASP A 117 -4.17 7.09 47.81
N ALA A 118 -3.49 6.19 48.52
CA ALA A 118 -2.66 5.15 47.91
C ALA A 118 -3.49 4.16 47.07
N GLY A 119 -4.78 3.97 47.36
CA GLY A 119 -5.68 3.12 46.56
C GLY A 119 -5.92 3.72 45.17
N THR A 120 -6.30 4.98 45.13
CA THR A 120 -6.55 5.75 43.91
C THR A 120 -5.28 5.89 43.06
N LEU A 121 -4.12 6.10 43.69
CA LEU A 121 -2.84 6.13 42.98
C LEU A 121 -2.51 4.79 42.31
N LYS A 122 -2.72 3.66 43.01
CA LYS A 122 -2.51 2.32 42.45
C LYS A 122 -3.45 2.03 41.27
N LEU A 123 -4.73 2.39 41.41
CA LEU A 123 -5.70 2.22 40.33
C LEU A 123 -5.31 3.05 39.11
N ASN A 124 -4.90 4.30 39.32
CA ASN A 124 -4.43 5.16 38.24
C ASN A 124 -3.21 4.58 37.52
N ALA A 125 -2.21 4.10 38.29
CA ALA A 125 -1.03 3.45 37.73
C ALA A 125 -1.38 2.18 36.94
N ALA A 126 -2.37 1.40 37.39
CA ALA A 126 -2.86 0.22 36.66
C ALA A 126 -3.52 0.61 35.33
N VAL A 127 -4.33 1.68 35.30
CA VAL A 127 -4.94 2.21 34.07
C VAL A 127 -3.87 2.70 33.08
N PHE A 128 -2.88 3.44 33.57
CA PHE A 128 -1.73 3.86 32.75
C PHE A 128 -0.97 2.66 32.17
N GLY A 129 -0.66 1.68 33.02
CA GLY A 129 0.04 0.45 32.65
C GLY A 129 -0.73 -0.38 31.62
N ALA A 130 -2.05 -0.50 31.78
CA ALA A 130 -2.92 -1.14 30.79
C ALA A 130 -2.88 -0.41 29.44
N GLY A 131 -2.87 0.93 29.46
CA GLY A 131 -2.73 1.73 28.25
C GLY A 131 -1.40 1.53 27.53
N MET A 132 -0.29 1.50 28.28
CA MET A 132 1.04 1.17 27.74
C MET A 132 1.07 -0.25 27.14
N PHE A 133 0.50 -1.23 27.85
CA PHE A 133 0.43 -2.61 27.40
C PHE A 133 -0.35 -2.72 26.08
N LEU A 134 -1.53 -2.10 25.98
CA LEU A 134 -2.31 -2.11 24.73
C LEU A 134 -1.56 -1.47 23.58
N ASN A 135 -0.87 -0.35 23.82
CA ASN A 135 -0.05 0.28 22.79
C ASN A 135 1.09 -0.62 22.30
N PHE A 136 1.81 -1.24 23.23
CA PHE A 136 2.90 -2.15 22.90
C PHE A 136 2.40 -3.42 22.19
N ALA A 137 1.36 -4.06 22.71
CA ALA A 137 0.75 -5.25 22.12
C ALA A 137 0.18 -4.95 20.72
N GLY A 138 -0.49 -3.80 20.55
CA GLY A 138 -1.00 -3.35 19.25
C GLY A 138 0.13 -3.10 18.24
N TRP A 139 1.25 -2.53 18.68
CA TRP A 139 2.43 -2.36 17.83
C TRP A 139 3.09 -3.69 17.45
N VAL A 140 3.28 -4.60 18.41
CA VAL A 140 3.81 -5.94 18.13
C VAL A 140 2.91 -6.70 17.16
N TYR A 141 1.60 -6.64 17.36
CA TYR A 141 0.62 -7.20 16.43
C TYR A 141 0.76 -6.57 15.04
N ASP A 142 0.87 -5.24 14.95
CA ASP A 142 1.05 -4.53 13.67
C ASP A 142 2.24 -5.09 12.88
N VAL A 143 3.40 -5.21 13.53
CA VAL A 143 4.63 -5.68 12.90
C VAL A 143 4.54 -7.17 12.57
N VAL A 144 4.26 -8.02 13.54
CA VAL A 144 4.36 -9.48 13.38
C VAL A 144 3.29 -10.00 12.43
N HIS A 145 2.05 -9.53 12.56
CA HIS A 145 0.95 -10.01 11.74
C HIS A 145 1.07 -9.53 10.30
N ALA A 146 1.43 -8.27 10.06
CA ALA A 146 1.65 -7.75 8.70
C ALA A 146 2.81 -8.47 8.00
N GLU A 147 3.92 -8.71 8.71
CA GLU A 147 5.06 -9.47 8.17
C GLU A 147 4.68 -10.90 7.82
N HIS A 148 3.95 -11.58 8.71
CA HIS A 148 3.51 -12.95 8.47
C HIS A 148 2.58 -13.03 7.24
N ARG A 149 1.57 -12.15 7.17
CA ARG A 149 0.64 -12.11 6.05
C ARG A 149 1.32 -11.78 4.72
N LEU A 150 2.25 -10.82 4.73
CA LEU A 150 3.04 -10.49 3.54
C LEU A 150 3.83 -11.70 3.05
N ARG A 151 4.55 -12.39 3.95
CA ARG A 151 5.31 -13.59 3.60
C ARG A 151 4.42 -14.68 3.01
N ASP A 152 3.25 -14.91 3.60
CA ASP A 152 2.31 -15.92 3.09
C ASP A 152 1.78 -15.58 1.69
N ILE A 153 1.53 -14.30 1.39
CA ILE A 153 1.17 -13.86 0.04
C ILE A 153 2.35 -14.07 -0.92
N GLN A 154 3.54 -13.58 -0.56
CA GLN A 154 4.74 -13.72 -1.39
C GLN A 154 5.06 -15.19 -1.68
N MET A 155 4.99 -16.07 -0.67
CA MET A 155 5.21 -17.51 -0.85
C MET A 155 4.16 -18.15 -1.77
N ARG A 156 2.88 -17.78 -1.64
CA ARG A 156 1.83 -18.30 -2.54
C ARG A 156 2.04 -17.86 -3.99
N VAL A 157 2.41 -16.61 -4.21
CA VAL A 157 2.73 -16.07 -5.55
C VAL A 157 3.96 -16.80 -6.11
N MET A 158 5.06 -16.83 -5.37
CA MET A 158 6.28 -17.55 -5.80
C MET A 158 6.01 -19.01 -6.11
N TYR A 159 5.21 -19.71 -5.30
CA TYR A 159 4.88 -21.11 -5.53
C TYR A 159 4.05 -21.33 -6.79
N ARG A 160 3.06 -20.45 -7.05
CA ARG A 160 2.25 -20.48 -8.27
C ARG A 160 3.14 -20.38 -9.50
N TYR A 161 4.00 -19.37 -9.58
CA TYR A 161 4.82 -19.13 -10.78
C TYR A 161 6.04 -20.04 -10.89
N ARG A 162 6.59 -20.54 -9.77
CA ARG A 162 7.65 -21.58 -9.80
C ARG A 162 7.14 -22.93 -10.32
N ARG A 163 5.85 -23.26 -10.12
CA ARG A 163 5.21 -24.43 -10.72
C ARG A 163 4.88 -24.23 -12.20
N THR A 164 4.50 -23.02 -12.61
CA THR A 164 4.16 -22.70 -14.00
C THR A 164 5.41 -22.57 -14.88
N TYR A 165 6.52 -22.08 -14.32
CA TYR A 165 7.83 -22.00 -14.97
C TYR A 165 8.85 -22.81 -14.15
N PRO A 166 8.75 -24.16 -14.15
CA PRO A 166 9.84 -24.96 -13.62
C PRO A 166 11.06 -24.58 -14.45
N HIS A 167 12.15 -24.18 -13.81
CA HIS A 167 13.39 -23.86 -14.52
C HIS A 167 13.69 -24.97 -15.53
N GLU A 168 13.49 -24.67 -16.82
CA GLU A 168 13.99 -25.51 -17.88
C GLU A 168 15.51 -25.52 -17.73
N GLY A 169 16.04 -26.65 -17.28
CA GLY A 169 17.44 -27.07 -17.29
C GLY A 169 18.51 -26.00 -17.04
N ARG A 170 19.11 -26.03 -15.85
CA ARG A 170 20.57 -25.83 -15.75
C ARG A 170 21.24 -27.17 -15.50
#